data_AF-A0A7X0IGV0-F1
#
_entry.id   AF-A0A7X0IGV0-F1
#
_cell.length_a   1.000
_cell.length_b   1.000
_cell.length_c   1.000
_cell.angle_alpha   90.00
_cell.angle_beta   90.00
_cell.angle_gamma   90.00
#
_symmetry.space_group_name_H-M   'P 1'
#
loop_
_entity.id
_entity.type
_entity.pdbx_description
1 polymer ?
#
loop_
_entity_poly.entity_id
_entity_poly.type
_entity_poly.pdbx_seq_one_letter_code
_entity_poly.pdbx_strand_id
1 'polypeptide(L)'
;MGEYHYYEFLALDHPLTPGRLAEVRALSATAEAGPTGFTDHYESGDFAGDPRAMMERHYDAHIYLSDYGTRQLMLRVPQKLLPLDTAHPYLLDEQVEAWVSGDHLLLDLRSEDEDADWDEADEHLLHPLSALRDELASGDLRPLYIAWLAAVGTWERDEDAFDDDFESELEPPVPAGLATPTPAQQTLAAFLRLDPDLLITAATLSPTLPTPLAVDPDRIATLPGPDKTSLLLRTAAGEAPEVRLELLHHATVVPSPSPGTRTVGTLLDEAAVTRQRD
;
A
#
# COMPACT_ATOMS: atom_id res chain seq x y z
N MET A 1 16.57 12.53 23.56
CA MET A 1 15.64 12.81 22.45
C MET A 1 14.26 12.55 22.99
N GLY A 2 13.26 13.34 22.59
CA GLY A 2 11.88 12.95 22.80
C GLY A 2 11.59 11.71 21.97
N GLU A 3 10.47 11.05 22.23
CA GLU A 3 9.92 10.02 21.35
C GLU A 3 8.76 10.70 20.64
N TYR A 4 8.89 10.96 19.35
CA TYR A 4 7.80 11.52 18.55
C TYR A 4 7.15 10.43 17.73
N HIS A 5 5.83 10.32 17.87
CA HIS A 5 5.01 9.35 17.15
C HIS A 5 3.85 10.10 16.50
N TYR A 6 3.60 9.85 15.23
CA TYR A 6 2.48 10.39 14.48
C TYR A 6 1.60 9.28 13.94
N TYR A 7 0.29 9.37 14.20
CA TYR A 7 -0.71 8.42 13.75
C TYR A 7 -1.80 9.15 12.95
N GLU A 8 -2.09 8.69 11.74
CA GLU A 8 -3.20 9.19 10.93
C GLU A 8 -4.02 8.02 10.38
N PHE A 9 -5.34 8.09 10.49
CA PHE A 9 -6.27 7.08 9.97
C PHE A 9 -7.35 7.74 9.11
N LEU A 10 -7.76 7.07 8.04
CA LEU A 10 -8.74 7.56 7.08
C LEU A 10 -9.80 6.49 6.79
N ALA A 11 -11.07 6.89 6.88
CA ALA A 11 -12.21 6.08 6.45
C ALA A 11 -12.67 6.57 5.07
N LEU A 12 -12.55 5.70 4.07
CA LEU A 12 -12.79 5.96 2.66
C LEU A 12 -14.17 5.44 2.22
N ASP A 13 -14.58 4.29 2.74
CA ASP A 13 -15.82 3.64 2.30
C ASP A 13 -17.05 4.28 2.94
N HIS A 14 -17.00 4.45 4.26
CA HIS A 14 -18.11 5.01 5.01
C HIS A 14 -17.61 5.85 6.19
N PRO A 15 -18.23 7.03 6.43
CA PRO A 15 -18.02 7.73 7.68
C PRO A 15 -18.37 6.84 8.88
N LEU A 16 -17.56 6.91 9.93
CA LEU A 16 -17.81 6.24 11.19
C LEU A 16 -19.20 6.63 11.72
N THR A 17 -19.95 5.63 12.14
CA THR A 17 -21.21 5.83 12.87
C THR A 17 -20.94 6.56 14.20
N PRO A 18 -21.94 7.22 14.80
CA PRO A 18 -21.76 7.88 16.10
C PRO A 18 -21.22 6.96 17.20
N GLY A 19 -21.57 5.67 17.17
CA GLY A 19 -21.03 4.67 18.11
C GLY A 19 -19.54 4.41 17.89
N ARG A 20 -19.14 4.11 16.65
CA ARG A 20 -17.72 3.91 16.29
C ARG A 20 -16.88 5.15 16.54
N LEU A 21 -17.41 6.34 16.27
CA LEU A 21 -16.73 7.60 16.55
C LEU A 21 -16.52 7.81 18.06
N ALA A 22 -17.48 7.42 18.89
CA ALA A 22 -17.33 7.47 20.34
C ALA A 22 -16.28 6.46 20.84
N GLU A 23 -16.19 5.28 20.23
CA GLU A 23 -15.17 4.27 20.53
C GLU A 23 -13.75 4.81 20.26
N VAL A 24 -13.49 5.35 19.08
CA VAL A 24 -12.14 5.87 18.74
C VAL A 24 -11.77 7.11 19.56
N ARG A 25 -12.74 7.99 19.88
CA ARG A 25 -12.52 9.14 20.78
C ARG A 25 -12.21 8.76 22.21
N ALA A 26 -12.53 7.53 22.63
CA ALA A 26 -12.17 7.05 23.95
C ALA A 26 -10.70 6.57 24.03
N LEU A 27 -10.04 6.35 22.87
CA LEU A 27 -8.65 5.89 22.81
C LEU A 27 -7.66 7.01 23.11
N SER A 28 -7.98 8.25 22.74
CA SER A 28 -7.15 9.41 23.01
C SER A 28 -7.96 10.67 23.26
N ALA A 29 -7.55 11.43 24.28
CA ALA A 29 -8.15 12.71 24.64
C ALA A 29 -7.60 13.89 23.81
N THR A 30 -6.44 13.72 23.18
CA THR A 30 -5.74 14.73 22.38
C THR A 30 -6.00 14.60 20.89
N ALA A 31 -6.40 13.40 20.45
CA ALA A 31 -6.63 13.12 19.04
C ALA A 31 -7.70 14.02 18.39
N GLU A 32 -7.40 14.45 17.17
CA GLU A 32 -8.36 15.05 16.26
C GLU A 32 -9.18 13.95 15.57
N ALA A 33 -10.31 13.59 16.19
CA ALA A 33 -11.18 12.50 15.71
C ALA A 33 -12.49 13.02 15.12
N GLY A 34 -12.70 12.73 13.84
CA GLY A 34 -13.91 13.01 13.06
C GLY A 34 -14.53 11.77 12.41
N PRO A 35 -15.66 11.93 11.69
CA PRO A 35 -16.34 10.80 11.04
C PRO A 35 -15.50 10.10 9.97
N THR A 36 -14.53 10.78 9.36
CA THR A 36 -13.71 10.21 8.28
C THR A 36 -12.23 10.13 8.61
N GLY A 37 -11.79 10.70 9.71
CA GLY A 37 -10.37 10.82 10.03
C GLY A 37 -10.11 10.75 11.53
N PHE A 38 -8.92 10.28 11.88
CA PHE A 38 -8.37 10.34 13.23
C PHE A 38 -6.88 10.64 13.12
N THR A 39 -6.43 11.68 13.79
CA THR A 39 -5.01 12.06 13.84
C THR A 39 -4.61 12.27 15.29
N ASP A 40 -3.45 11.74 15.67
CA ASP A 40 -2.88 11.95 17.00
C ASP A 40 -1.36 11.95 16.92
N HIS A 41 -0.72 12.64 17.87
CA HIS A 41 0.73 12.63 18.01
C HIS A 41 1.12 12.54 19.48
N TYR A 42 2.26 11.91 19.74
CA TYR A 42 2.80 11.71 21.08
C TYR A 42 4.25 12.19 21.14
N GLU A 43 4.60 12.93 22.20
CA GLU A 43 5.98 13.37 22.50
C GLU A 43 6.66 12.50 23.58
N SER A 44 5.91 11.55 24.16
CA SER A 44 6.40 10.53 25.09
C SER A 44 5.36 9.43 25.28
N GLY A 45 5.77 8.17 25.25
CA GLY A 45 4.86 7.02 25.36
C GLY A 45 4.14 6.72 24.05
N ASP A 46 3.30 5.68 24.06
CA ASP A 46 2.71 5.13 22.84
C ASP A 46 1.18 5.31 22.78
N PHE A 47 0.64 5.21 21.57
CA PHE A 47 -0.78 5.22 21.29
C PHE A 47 -1.48 4.10 22.06
N ALA A 48 -2.54 4.45 22.81
CA ALA A 48 -3.25 3.49 23.64
C ALA A 48 -4.13 2.50 22.83
N GLY A 49 -4.37 2.80 21.55
CA GLY A 49 -5.09 1.91 20.65
C GLY A 49 -4.16 0.92 19.93
N ASP A 50 -4.76 -0.05 19.26
CA ASP A 50 -4.05 -0.97 18.37
C ASP A 50 -4.37 -0.60 16.92
N PRO A 51 -3.39 -0.12 16.12
CA PRO A 51 -3.59 0.22 14.71
C PRO A 51 -4.20 -0.92 13.90
N ARG A 52 -3.83 -2.18 14.16
CA ARG A 52 -4.42 -3.35 13.48
C ARG A 52 -5.90 -3.49 13.80
N ALA A 53 -6.26 -3.45 15.08
CA ALA A 53 -7.66 -3.50 15.49
C ALA A 53 -8.48 -2.32 14.93
N MET A 54 -7.89 -1.12 14.83
CA MET A 54 -8.55 0.05 14.26
C MET A 54 -8.78 -0.08 12.76
N MET A 55 -7.80 -0.59 12.01
CA MET A 55 -7.94 -0.87 10.58
C MET A 55 -9.00 -1.95 10.30
N GLU A 56 -9.04 -3.00 11.12
CA GLU A 56 -10.04 -4.07 10.96
C GLU A 56 -11.48 -3.57 11.17
N ARG A 57 -11.68 -2.60 12.07
CA ARG A 57 -13.03 -2.24 12.55
C ARG A 57 -13.55 -0.91 12.01
N HIS A 58 -12.68 0.04 11.73
CA HIS A 58 -13.07 1.45 11.62
C HIS A 58 -12.53 2.15 10.38
N TYR A 59 -11.29 1.89 9.98
CA TYR A 59 -10.58 2.67 8.95
C TYR A 59 -10.18 1.84 7.74
N ASP A 60 -9.86 2.53 6.65
CA ASP A 60 -9.51 1.95 5.35
C ASP A 60 -8.05 2.20 4.96
N ALA A 61 -7.43 3.23 5.52
CA ALA A 61 -6.02 3.54 5.34
C ALA A 61 -5.44 4.14 6.63
N HIS A 62 -4.16 3.89 6.88
CA HIS A 62 -3.44 4.39 8.03
C HIS A 62 -1.97 4.65 7.69
N ILE A 63 -1.39 5.72 8.23
CA ILE A 63 0.06 5.86 8.36
C ILE A 63 0.47 6.03 9.82
N TYR A 64 1.62 5.45 10.14
CA TYR A 64 2.35 5.69 11.35
C TYR A 64 3.79 6.10 11.03
N LEU A 65 4.29 7.10 11.73
CA LEU A 65 5.64 7.64 11.60
C LEU A 65 6.26 7.81 12.98
N SER A 66 7.55 7.50 13.14
CA SER A 66 8.31 7.82 14.35
C SER A 66 9.61 8.58 14.05
N ASP A 67 10.07 9.37 15.02
CA ASP A 67 11.36 10.08 14.94
C ASP A 67 12.59 9.19 15.12
N TYR A 68 12.39 7.91 15.42
CA TYR A 68 13.41 6.86 15.39
C TYR A 68 13.31 5.97 14.15
N GLY A 69 12.60 6.42 13.12
CA GLY A 69 12.78 5.90 11.76
C GLY A 69 11.69 4.99 11.23
N THR A 70 10.72 4.59 12.05
CA THR A 70 9.63 3.71 11.61
C THR A 70 8.67 4.47 10.69
N ARG A 71 8.40 3.90 9.52
CA ARG A 71 7.34 4.34 8.62
C ARG A 71 6.45 3.16 8.28
N GLN A 72 5.17 3.28 8.55
CA GLN A 72 4.18 2.24 8.29
C GLN A 72 3.02 2.81 7.48
N LEU A 73 2.62 2.10 6.42
CA LEU A 73 1.40 2.33 5.67
C LEU A 73 0.54 1.08 5.72
N MET A 74 -0.70 1.22 6.17
CA MET A 74 -1.69 0.15 6.10
C MET A 74 -2.83 0.51 5.16
N LEU A 75 -3.26 -0.45 4.35
CA LEU A 75 -4.38 -0.31 3.40
C LEU A 75 -5.34 -1.48 3.54
N ARG A 76 -6.64 -1.19 3.57
CA ARG A 76 -7.71 -2.19 3.60
C ARG A 76 -8.40 -2.28 2.25
N VAL A 77 -8.28 -3.40 1.55
CA VAL A 77 -8.84 -3.61 0.21
C VAL A 77 -9.89 -4.74 0.27
N PRO A 78 -11.02 -4.66 -0.45
CA PRO A 78 -11.95 -5.78 -0.52
C PRO A 78 -11.27 -7.05 -1.06
N GLN A 79 -11.35 -8.16 -0.33
CA GLN A 79 -10.65 -9.41 -0.66
C GLN A 79 -11.08 -9.98 -2.02
N LYS A 80 -12.33 -9.73 -2.41
CA LYS A 80 -12.87 -10.13 -3.72
C LYS A 80 -12.15 -9.45 -4.91
N LEU A 81 -11.50 -8.31 -4.67
CA LEU A 81 -10.77 -7.53 -5.68
C LEU A 81 -9.26 -7.77 -5.60
N LEU A 82 -8.73 -7.98 -4.39
CA LEU A 82 -7.36 -8.39 -4.14
C LEU A 82 -7.34 -9.62 -3.22
N PRO A 83 -7.33 -10.84 -3.80
CA PRO A 83 -7.19 -12.07 -3.02
C PRO A 83 -5.81 -12.17 -2.35
N LEU A 84 -5.75 -12.77 -1.16
CA LEU A 84 -4.48 -13.00 -0.45
C LEU A 84 -3.47 -13.76 -1.31
N ASP A 85 -3.90 -14.79 -2.06
CA ASP A 85 -3.03 -15.57 -2.94
C ASP A 85 -2.36 -14.71 -4.04
N THR A 86 -3.00 -13.63 -4.47
CA THR A 86 -2.44 -12.68 -5.43
C THR A 86 -1.36 -11.80 -4.79
N ALA A 87 -1.52 -11.46 -3.51
CA ALA A 87 -0.56 -10.66 -2.76
C ALA A 87 0.61 -11.48 -2.20
N HIS A 88 0.38 -12.76 -1.91
CA HIS A 88 1.34 -13.68 -1.28
C HIS A 88 2.75 -13.64 -1.88
N PRO A 89 2.96 -13.62 -3.22
CA PRO A 89 4.30 -13.59 -3.78
C PRO A 89 5.13 -12.38 -3.37
N TYR A 90 4.49 -11.26 -3.00
CA TYR A 90 5.16 -10.01 -2.66
C TYR A 90 5.36 -9.82 -1.16
N LEU A 91 4.86 -10.75 -0.33
CA LEU A 91 5.00 -10.64 1.12
C LEU A 91 6.43 -10.95 1.53
N LEU A 92 6.93 -10.17 2.48
CA LEU A 92 8.25 -10.31 3.06
C LEU A 92 8.11 -10.05 4.55
N ASP A 93 8.60 -10.98 5.37
CA ASP A 93 8.33 -10.97 6.81
C ASP A 93 8.70 -9.62 7.44
N GLU A 94 7.87 -9.14 8.36
CA GLU A 94 8.01 -7.84 9.05
C GLU A 94 7.86 -6.57 8.19
N GLN A 95 8.27 -6.54 6.91
CA GLN A 95 8.20 -5.34 6.06
C GLN A 95 6.97 -5.29 5.13
N VAL A 96 6.50 -6.43 4.62
CA VAL A 96 5.34 -6.50 3.73
C VAL A 96 4.43 -7.64 4.19
N GLU A 97 3.48 -7.31 5.06
CA GLU A 97 2.54 -8.27 5.63
C GLU A 97 1.13 -8.11 5.03
N ALA A 98 0.37 -9.20 5.02
CA ALA A 98 -1.04 -9.17 4.67
C ALA A 98 -1.86 -10.20 5.46
N TRP A 99 -3.08 -9.82 5.87
CA TRP A 99 -4.02 -10.73 6.51
C TRP A 99 -5.46 -10.42 6.15
N VAL A 100 -6.33 -11.41 6.30
CA VAL A 100 -7.76 -11.28 6.01
C VAL A 100 -8.51 -10.97 7.31
N SER A 101 -9.39 -9.97 7.26
CA SER A 101 -10.35 -9.67 8.32
C SER A 101 -11.72 -9.36 7.72
N GLY A 102 -12.70 -10.22 8.00
CA GLY A 102 -14.01 -10.17 7.35
C GLY A 102 -13.89 -10.36 5.83
N ASP A 103 -14.50 -9.46 5.07
CA ASP A 103 -14.48 -9.46 3.59
C ASP A 103 -13.31 -8.65 2.99
N HIS A 104 -12.31 -8.30 3.81
CA HIS A 104 -11.21 -7.42 3.43
C HIS A 104 -9.85 -8.10 3.62
N LEU A 105 -8.92 -7.76 2.73
CA LEU A 105 -7.49 -7.96 2.89
C LEU A 105 -6.89 -6.67 3.47
N LEU A 106 -6.14 -6.78 4.54
CA LEU A 106 -5.32 -5.71 5.08
C LEU A 106 -3.88 -5.92 4.62
N LEU A 107 -3.26 -4.86 4.12
CA LEU A 107 -1.85 -4.77 3.78
C LEU A 107 -1.17 -3.89 4.82
N ASP A 108 0.04 -4.26 5.22
CA ASP A 108 0.86 -3.54 6.19
C ASP A 108 2.29 -3.48 5.65
N LEU A 109 2.68 -2.27 5.24
CA LEU A 109 3.93 -1.97 4.54
C LEU A 109 4.81 -1.13 5.46
N ARG A 110 5.98 -1.64 5.83
CA ARG A 110 6.90 -0.99 6.77
C ARG A 110 8.25 -0.70 6.14
N SER A 111 8.86 0.36 6.63
CA SER A 111 10.26 0.71 6.43
C SER A 111 10.82 1.14 7.78
N GLU A 112 11.97 0.59 8.16
CA GLU A 112 12.71 0.93 9.38
C GLU A 112 14.05 1.54 8.99
N ASP A 113 14.44 2.64 9.63
CA ASP A 113 15.71 3.32 9.38
C ASP A 113 16.05 4.25 10.55
N GLU A 114 16.74 3.73 11.56
CA GLU A 114 17.06 4.47 12.80
C GLU A 114 17.93 5.73 12.56
N ASP A 115 18.60 5.81 11.41
CA ASP A 115 19.48 6.92 11.04
C ASP A 115 18.78 7.97 10.15
N ALA A 116 17.51 7.77 9.80
CA ALA A 116 16.78 8.69 8.93
C ALA A 116 16.42 10.00 9.65
N ASP A 117 16.67 11.13 8.96
CA ASP A 117 16.21 12.44 9.43
C ASP A 117 14.67 12.50 9.42
N TRP A 118 14.09 12.98 10.52
CA TRP A 118 12.67 13.27 10.63
C TRP A 118 12.29 14.48 9.77
N ASP A 119 11.30 14.33 8.88
CA ASP A 119 10.70 15.43 8.13
C ASP A 119 9.21 15.54 8.49
N GLU A 120 8.81 16.65 9.12
CA GLU A 120 7.41 16.97 9.40
C GLU A 120 6.55 17.02 8.11
N ALA A 121 7.15 17.20 6.93
CA ALA A 121 6.44 17.14 5.65
C ALA A 121 5.92 15.75 5.28
N ASP A 122 6.39 14.70 5.96
CA ASP A 122 5.86 13.33 5.80
C ASP A 122 4.50 13.16 6.50
N GLU A 123 4.18 14.04 7.45
CA GLU A 123 2.83 14.17 7.99
C GLU A 123 1.88 14.57 6.84
N HIS A 124 0.69 13.96 6.77
CA HIS A 124 -0.31 14.16 5.71
C HIS A 124 -0.04 13.43 4.37
N LEU A 125 0.95 12.54 4.29
CA LEU A 125 1.11 11.66 3.12
C LEU A 125 0.00 10.61 2.97
N LEU A 126 -0.87 10.42 3.97
CA LEU A 126 -1.94 9.43 3.90
C LEU A 126 -2.92 9.69 2.74
N HIS A 127 -3.26 10.96 2.48
CA HIS A 127 -4.19 11.28 1.40
C HIS A 127 -3.67 10.86 0.02
N PRO A 128 -2.46 11.25 -0.44
CA PRO A 128 -1.93 10.76 -1.71
C PRO A 128 -1.72 9.24 -1.73
N LEU A 129 -1.28 8.64 -0.62
CA LEU A 129 -1.09 7.17 -0.51
C LEU A 129 -2.41 6.40 -0.58
N SER A 130 -3.54 6.98 -0.16
CA SER A 130 -4.85 6.33 -0.23
C SER A 130 -5.27 5.96 -1.67
N ALA A 131 -4.73 6.64 -2.69
CA ALA A 131 -4.99 6.32 -4.09
C ALA A 131 -4.45 4.93 -4.50
N LEU A 132 -3.44 4.40 -3.79
CA LEU A 132 -2.92 3.05 -4.02
C LEU A 132 -4.00 1.98 -3.81
N ARG A 133 -4.99 2.26 -2.94
CA ARG A 133 -6.12 1.37 -2.71
C ARG A 133 -6.94 1.14 -3.99
N ASP A 134 -7.15 2.20 -4.78
CA ASP A 134 -7.86 2.10 -6.06
C ASP A 134 -7.05 1.31 -7.08
N GLU A 135 -5.74 1.55 -7.12
CA GLU A 135 -4.82 0.85 -8.02
C GLU A 135 -4.84 -0.66 -7.72
N LEU A 136 -4.65 -1.04 -6.45
CA LEU A 136 -4.71 -2.42 -5.97
C LEU A 136 -6.07 -3.08 -6.26
N ALA A 137 -7.17 -2.38 -5.98
CA ALA A 137 -8.52 -2.89 -6.27
C ALA A 137 -8.75 -3.09 -7.77
N SER A 138 -8.13 -2.25 -8.62
CA SER A 138 -8.19 -2.42 -10.07
C SER A 138 -7.35 -3.58 -10.61
N GLY A 139 -6.53 -4.20 -9.75
CA GLY A 139 -5.62 -5.31 -10.07
C GLY A 139 -4.19 -4.86 -10.37
N ASP A 140 -3.86 -3.58 -10.20
CA ASP A 140 -2.48 -3.09 -10.37
C ASP A 140 -1.63 -3.52 -9.17
N LEU A 141 -0.70 -4.45 -9.41
CA LEU A 141 0.16 -5.03 -8.37
C LEU A 141 1.49 -4.27 -8.20
N ARG A 142 1.71 -3.18 -8.95
CA ARG A 142 2.91 -2.34 -8.79
C ARG A 142 3.11 -1.83 -7.36
N PRO A 143 2.08 -1.43 -6.59
CA PRO A 143 2.29 -1.02 -5.19
C PRO A 143 2.90 -2.11 -4.32
N LEU A 144 2.46 -3.37 -4.48
CA LEU A 144 3.03 -4.51 -3.75
C LEU A 144 4.47 -4.78 -4.17
N TYR A 145 4.75 -4.73 -5.47
CA TYR A 145 6.11 -4.93 -5.97
C TYR A 145 7.06 -3.80 -5.53
N ILE A 146 6.61 -2.55 -5.49
CA ILE A 146 7.39 -1.41 -4.98
C ILE A 146 7.69 -1.59 -3.48
N ALA A 147 6.71 -2.06 -2.70
CA ALA A 147 6.94 -2.33 -1.28
C ALA A 147 7.93 -3.49 -1.08
N TRP A 148 7.82 -4.54 -1.87
CA TRP A 148 8.78 -5.65 -1.87
C TRP A 148 10.20 -5.18 -2.25
N LEU A 149 10.35 -4.34 -3.29
CA LEU A 149 11.64 -3.75 -3.65
C LEU A 149 12.23 -2.92 -2.51
N ALA A 150 11.41 -2.12 -1.85
CA ALA A 150 11.86 -1.30 -0.72
C ALA A 150 12.38 -2.18 0.41
N ALA A 151 11.68 -3.28 0.69
CA ALA A 151 12.03 -4.21 1.74
C ALA A 151 13.33 -4.99 1.43
N VAL A 152 13.50 -5.53 0.22
CA VAL A 152 14.76 -6.21 -0.15
C VAL A 152 15.94 -5.24 -0.26
N GLY A 153 15.69 -3.98 -0.60
CA GLY A 153 16.72 -2.93 -0.58
C GLY A 153 17.28 -2.65 0.81
N THR A 154 16.52 -2.94 1.88
CA THR A 154 17.02 -2.86 3.26
C THR A 154 18.21 -3.80 3.49
N TRP A 155 18.28 -4.91 2.77
CA TRP A 155 19.38 -5.86 2.90
C TRP A 155 20.74 -5.28 2.46
N GLU A 156 20.75 -4.35 1.50
CA GLU A 156 21.98 -3.62 1.14
C GLU A 156 22.49 -2.75 2.31
N ARG A 157 21.62 -2.42 3.26
CA ARG A 157 21.91 -1.54 4.40
C ARG A 157 22.23 -2.35 5.66
N ASP A 158 21.62 -3.53 5.79
CA ASP A 158 21.76 -4.43 6.92
C ASP A 158 21.89 -5.88 6.42
N GLU A 159 23.11 -6.41 6.44
CA GLU A 159 23.44 -7.77 5.99
C GLU A 159 22.70 -8.85 6.83
N ASP A 160 22.28 -8.52 8.05
CA ASP A 160 21.53 -9.42 8.94
C ASP A 160 20.00 -9.34 8.72
N ALA A 161 19.50 -8.48 7.80
CA ALA A 161 18.05 -8.29 7.59
C ALA A 161 17.36 -9.51 6.96
N PHE A 162 18.09 -10.34 6.21
CA PHE A 162 17.56 -11.59 5.62
C PHE A 162 18.59 -12.72 5.73
N ASP A 163 18.09 -13.96 5.72
CA ASP A 163 18.92 -15.16 5.66
C ASP A 163 19.74 -15.19 4.34
N ASP A 164 21.00 -15.63 4.39
CA ASP A 164 21.90 -15.76 3.23
C ASP A 164 21.26 -16.52 2.04
N ASP A 165 20.37 -17.48 2.32
CA ASP A 165 19.69 -18.27 1.29
C ASP A 165 18.68 -17.44 0.46
N PHE A 166 18.24 -16.28 0.97
CA PHE A 166 17.26 -15.40 0.33
C PHE A 166 17.79 -14.77 -0.97
N GLU A 167 19.09 -14.53 -1.10
CA GLU A 167 19.72 -14.06 -2.35
C GLU A 167 19.42 -14.95 -3.55
N SER A 168 19.28 -16.25 -3.28
CA SER A 168 19.07 -17.29 -4.29
C SER A 168 17.59 -17.44 -4.65
N GLU A 169 16.68 -16.82 -3.90
CA GLU A 169 15.27 -16.80 -4.26
C GLU A 169 15.03 -15.97 -5.53
N LEU A 170 14.02 -16.37 -6.29
CA LEU A 170 13.62 -15.64 -7.49
C LEU A 170 12.82 -14.40 -7.11
N GLU A 171 12.97 -13.35 -7.90
CA GLU A 171 12.06 -12.21 -7.82
C GLU A 171 10.59 -12.66 -7.92
N PRO A 172 9.68 -11.97 -7.21
CA PRO A 172 8.26 -12.20 -7.39
C PRO A 172 7.81 -11.80 -8.81
N PRO A 173 6.60 -12.18 -9.23
CA PRO A 173 6.08 -11.81 -10.54
C PRO A 173 6.14 -10.29 -10.78
N VAL A 174 6.89 -9.88 -11.81
CA VAL A 174 7.15 -8.48 -12.15
C VAL A 174 5.93 -7.87 -12.85
N PRO A 175 5.27 -6.85 -12.25
CA PRO A 175 4.13 -6.20 -12.88
C PRO A 175 4.56 -5.34 -14.08
N ALA A 176 3.64 -5.15 -15.02
CA ALA A 176 3.88 -4.30 -16.18
C ALA A 176 3.91 -2.81 -15.78
N GLY A 177 4.80 -2.03 -16.41
CA GLY A 177 4.81 -0.57 -16.36
C GLY A 177 5.52 0.05 -15.17
N LEU A 178 6.53 -0.62 -14.63
CA LEU A 178 7.39 -0.06 -13.56
C LEU A 178 8.22 1.15 -14.04
N ALA A 179 8.48 1.27 -15.35
CA ALA A 179 9.18 2.44 -15.91
C ALA A 179 8.37 3.75 -15.85
N THR A 180 7.07 3.67 -15.56
CA THR A 180 6.17 4.83 -15.48
C THR A 180 5.28 4.73 -14.24
N PRO A 181 5.86 4.88 -13.02
CA PRO A 181 5.09 4.82 -11.79
C PRO A 181 4.09 5.98 -11.73
N THR A 182 2.89 5.72 -11.22
CA THR A 182 1.88 6.77 -10.95
C THR A 182 2.39 7.73 -9.87
N PRO A 183 1.79 8.94 -9.72
CA PRO A 183 2.16 9.82 -8.63
C PRO A 183 2.03 9.17 -7.24
N ALA A 184 1.00 8.36 -7.01
CA ALA A 184 0.82 7.64 -5.76
C ALA A 184 1.92 6.58 -5.53
N GLN A 185 2.33 5.88 -6.59
CA GLN A 185 3.44 4.91 -6.54
C GLN A 185 4.79 5.59 -6.31
N GLN A 186 5.01 6.79 -6.84
CA GLN A 186 6.19 7.60 -6.54
C GLN A 186 6.20 8.04 -5.08
N THR A 187 5.05 8.46 -4.54
CA THR A 187 4.89 8.76 -3.12
C THR A 187 5.15 7.51 -2.26
N LEU A 188 4.67 6.34 -2.67
CA LEU A 188 4.96 5.07 -1.98
C LEU A 188 6.46 4.75 -1.95
N ALA A 189 7.13 4.84 -3.09
CA ALA A 189 8.56 4.58 -3.20
C ALA A 189 9.37 5.52 -2.28
N ALA A 190 9.04 6.81 -2.28
CA ALA A 190 9.68 7.77 -1.39
C ALA A 190 9.36 7.51 0.10
N PHE A 191 8.09 7.19 0.41
CA PHE A 191 7.63 6.89 1.76
C PHE A 191 8.38 5.69 2.34
N LEU A 192 8.51 4.60 1.58
CA LEU A 192 9.21 3.38 1.99
C LEU A 192 10.74 3.46 1.81
N ARG A 193 11.28 4.61 1.41
CA ARG A 193 12.73 4.82 1.17
C ARG A 193 13.32 3.85 0.14
N LEU A 194 12.56 3.50 -0.89
CA LEU A 194 13.05 2.70 -2.00
C LEU A 194 14.15 3.44 -2.75
N ASP A 195 15.28 2.78 -2.93
CA ASP A 195 16.35 3.23 -3.81
C ASP A 195 15.85 3.42 -5.26
N PRO A 196 15.98 4.64 -5.83
CA PRO A 196 15.61 4.89 -7.22
C PRO A 196 16.33 3.98 -8.23
N ASP A 197 17.60 3.64 -7.99
CA ASP A 197 18.38 2.81 -8.92
C ASP A 197 17.90 1.36 -8.91
N LEU A 198 17.48 0.85 -7.75
CA LEU A 198 16.81 -0.45 -7.62
C LEU A 198 15.49 -0.47 -8.40
N LEU A 199 14.67 0.59 -8.30
CA LEU A 199 13.43 0.69 -9.09
C LEU A 199 13.70 0.74 -10.59
N ILE A 200 14.70 1.52 -11.03
CA ILE A 200 15.13 1.61 -12.43
C ILE A 200 15.60 0.25 -12.93
N THR A 201 16.40 -0.46 -12.13
CA THR A 201 16.92 -1.79 -12.45
C THR A 201 15.80 -2.82 -12.56
N ALA A 202 14.82 -2.77 -11.66
CA ALA A 202 13.61 -3.58 -11.74
C ALA A 202 12.76 -3.29 -12.98
N ALA A 203 12.67 -2.02 -13.38
CA ALA A 203 11.91 -1.63 -14.55
C ALA A 203 12.49 -2.18 -15.87
N THR A 204 13.76 -2.59 -15.92
CA THR A 204 14.39 -3.14 -17.14
C THR A 204 13.76 -4.46 -17.62
N LEU A 205 13.26 -5.29 -16.70
CA LEU A 205 12.56 -6.54 -16.99
C LEU A 205 11.03 -6.41 -16.89
N SER A 206 10.53 -5.22 -16.55
CA SER A 206 9.10 -4.94 -16.49
C SER A 206 8.48 -4.88 -17.89
N PRO A 207 7.41 -5.64 -18.16
CA PRO A 207 6.66 -5.50 -19.40
C PRO A 207 6.12 -4.08 -19.57
N THR A 208 6.00 -3.59 -20.79
CA THR A 208 5.39 -2.27 -21.04
C THR A 208 3.89 -2.30 -20.78
N LEU A 209 3.35 -1.27 -20.11
CA LEU A 209 1.90 -1.04 -20.05
C LEU A 209 1.41 -0.46 -21.38
N PRO A 210 0.50 -1.16 -22.11
CA PRO A 210 -0.10 -0.60 -23.30
C PRO A 210 -1.17 0.43 -22.88
N THR A 211 -0.84 1.72 -22.96
CA THR A 211 -1.69 2.87 -22.53
C THR A 211 -1.76 2.99 -21.00
N PRO A 212 -1.95 4.18 -20.40
CA PRO A 212 -2.29 4.26 -18.99
C PRO A 212 -3.47 3.33 -18.70
N LEU A 213 -3.42 2.60 -17.58
CA LEU A 213 -4.54 1.84 -17.03
C LEU A 213 -5.74 2.78 -16.93
N ALA A 214 -6.60 2.72 -17.94
CA ALA A 214 -7.73 3.60 -18.10
C ALA A 214 -9.00 2.76 -18.04
N VAL A 215 -10.04 3.35 -17.46
CA VAL A 215 -11.38 2.80 -17.45
C VAL A 215 -11.83 2.58 -18.89
N ASP A 216 -12.08 1.32 -19.27
CA ASP A 216 -12.64 0.99 -20.57
C ASP A 216 -14.18 1.15 -20.52
N PRO A 217 -14.74 2.18 -21.20
CA PRO A 217 -16.19 2.40 -21.20
C PRO A 217 -16.96 1.24 -21.85
N ASP A 218 -16.37 0.50 -22.78
CA ASP A 218 -17.04 -0.61 -23.47
C ASP A 218 -17.22 -1.81 -22.51
N ARG A 219 -16.29 -2.00 -21.58
CA ARG A 219 -16.43 -3.01 -20.51
C ARG A 219 -17.57 -2.66 -19.57
N ILE A 220 -17.75 -1.38 -19.22
CA ILE A 220 -18.92 -0.94 -18.44
C ILE A 220 -20.20 -1.11 -19.27
N ALA A 221 -20.17 -0.78 -20.56
CA ALA A 221 -21.33 -0.89 -21.45
C ALA A 221 -21.84 -2.34 -21.59
N THR A 222 -20.94 -3.33 -21.51
CA THR A 222 -21.27 -4.76 -21.64
C THR A 222 -21.83 -5.41 -20.36
N LEU A 223 -21.85 -4.71 -19.22
CA LEU A 223 -22.47 -5.23 -18.00
C LEU A 223 -23.97 -5.56 -18.23
N PRO A 224 -24.45 -6.74 -17.77
CA PRO A 224 -25.86 -7.09 -17.85
C PRO A 224 -26.78 -6.05 -17.20
N GLY A 225 -27.98 -5.88 -17.77
CA GLY A 225 -28.97 -4.93 -17.25
C GLY A 225 -29.27 -5.10 -15.75
N PRO A 226 -29.54 -6.33 -15.25
CA PRO A 226 -29.72 -6.60 -13.83
C PRO A 226 -28.52 -6.19 -12.97
N ASP A 227 -27.30 -6.42 -13.44
CA ASP A 227 -26.07 -6.08 -12.72
C ASP A 227 -25.89 -4.56 -12.62
N LYS A 228 -26.14 -3.83 -13.72
CA LYS A 228 -26.16 -2.35 -13.70
C LYS A 228 -27.20 -1.82 -12.73
N THR A 229 -28.41 -2.36 -12.73
CA THR A 229 -29.46 -1.95 -11.77
C THR A 229 -29.03 -2.21 -10.33
N SER A 230 -28.43 -3.38 -10.06
CA SER A 230 -27.91 -3.73 -8.73
C SER A 230 -26.86 -2.73 -8.25
N LEU A 231 -25.86 -2.42 -9.09
CA LEU A 231 -24.80 -1.46 -8.78
C LEU A 231 -25.36 -0.05 -8.50
N LEU A 232 -26.35 0.40 -9.29
CA LEU A 232 -26.99 1.70 -9.06
C LEU A 232 -27.81 1.75 -7.77
N LEU A 233 -28.50 0.66 -7.41
CA LEU A 233 -29.24 0.57 -6.15
C LEU A 233 -28.30 0.60 -4.93
N ARG A 234 -27.17 -0.10 -5.00
CA ARG A 234 -26.14 -0.09 -3.94
C ARG A 234 -25.52 1.30 -3.78
N THR A 235 -25.20 1.99 -4.88
CA THR A 235 -24.76 3.40 -4.84
C THR A 235 -25.80 4.29 -4.15
N ALA A 236 -27.09 4.13 -4.46
CA ALA A 236 -28.17 4.88 -3.81
C ALA A 236 -28.35 4.53 -2.32
N ALA A 237 -27.96 3.33 -1.91
CA ALA A 237 -27.96 2.88 -0.52
C ALA A 237 -26.75 3.37 0.29
N GLY A 238 -25.79 4.06 -0.35
CA GLY A 238 -24.60 4.63 0.29
C GLY A 238 -23.31 3.86 0.03
N GLU A 239 -23.35 2.75 -0.68
CA GLU A 239 -22.18 1.88 -1.00
C GLU A 239 -21.38 2.38 -2.22
N ALA A 240 -21.42 3.69 -2.50
CA ALA A 240 -20.80 4.26 -3.69
C ALA A 240 -19.28 4.01 -3.79
N PRO A 241 -18.50 4.07 -2.69
CA PRO A 241 -17.06 3.79 -2.76
C PRO A 241 -16.74 2.33 -3.12
N GLU A 242 -17.40 1.36 -2.50
CA GLU A 242 -17.22 -0.06 -2.83
C GLU A 242 -17.63 -0.38 -4.27
N VAL A 243 -18.79 0.14 -4.71
CA VAL A 243 -19.27 0.01 -6.09
C VAL A 243 -18.28 0.61 -7.08
N ARG A 244 -17.64 1.74 -6.73
CA ARG A 244 -16.59 2.34 -7.55
C ARG A 244 -15.39 1.41 -7.70
N LEU A 245 -14.93 0.76 -6.64
CA LEU A 245 -13.82 -0.20 -6.73
C LEU A 245 -14.17 -1.40 -7.62
N GLU A 246 -15.38 -1.94 -7.49
CA GLU A 246 -15.85 -3.04 -8.35
C GLU A 246 -15.90 -2.63 -9.84
N LEU A 247 -16.36 -1.41 -10.12
CA LEU A 247 -16.39 -0.87 -11.48
C LEU A 247 -14.98 -0.64 -12.03
N LEU A 248 -14.04 -0.13 -11.22
CA LEU A 248 -12.64 -0.01 -11.61
C LEU A 248 -12.05 -1.36 -11.94
N HIS A 249 -12.21 -2.35 -11.06
CA HIS A 249 -11.75 -3.71 -11.30
C HIS A 249 -12.31 -4.31 -12.59
N HIS A 250 -13.62 -4.11 -12.84
CA HIS A 250 -14.24 -4.62 -14.06
C HIS A 250 -13.78 -3.89 -15.32
N ALA A 251 -13.63 -2.57 -15.26
CA ALA A 251 -13.37 -1.73 -16.43
C ALA A 251 -11.88 -1.60 -16.77
N THR A 252 -10.99 -1.90 -15.84
CA THR A 252 -9.54 -1.84 -16.04
C THR A 252 -9.01 -3.17 -16.54
N VAL A 253 -8.15 -3.13 -17.56
CA VAL A 253 -7.44 -4.32 -18.05
C VAL A 253 -5.99 -4.22 -17.59
N VAL A 254 -5.66 -4.94 -16.54
CA VAL A 254 -4.27 -5.05 -16.05
C VAL A 254 -3.61 -6.27 -16.71
N PRO A 255 -2.46 -6.10 -17.39
CA PRO A 255 -1.67 -7.24 -17.85
C PRO A 255 -1.23 -8.09 -16.65
N SER A 256 -1.30 -9.41 -16.79
CA SER A 256 -0.76 -10.30 -15.77
C SER A 256 0.75 -10.04 -15.59
N PRO A 257 1.27 -10.09 -14.35
CA PRO A 257 2.69 -9.94 -14.10
C PRO A 257 3.47 -11.06 -14.79
N SER A 258 4.67 -10.75 -15.29
CA SER A 258 5.60 -11.76 -15.82
C SER A 258 6.31 -12.47 -14.67
N PRO A 259 6.56 -13.78 -14.74
CA PRO A 259 7.36 -14.46 -13.72
C PRO A 259 8.74 -13.79 -13.55
N GLY A 260 9.23 -13.69 -12.32
CA GLY A 260 10.60 -13.26 -12.06
C GLY A 260 11.60 -14.25 -12.68
N THR A 261 12.63 -13.72 -13.34
CA THR A 261 13.62 -14.54 -14.06
C THR A 261 15.03 -14.47 -13.50
N ARG A 262 15.28 -13.53 -12.58
CA ARG A 262 16.56 -13.38 -11.88
C ARG A 262 16.34 -13.56 -10.39
N THR A 263 17.45 -13.80 -9.68
CA THR A 263 17.41 -13.92 -8.22
C THR A 263 17.44 -12.56 -7.55
N VAL A 264 17.10 -12.50 -6.26
CA VAL A 264 17.18 -11.27 -5.46
C VAL A 264 18.61 -10.72 -5.46
N GLY A 265 19.62 -11.56 -5.22
CA GLY A 265 21.02 -11.13 -5.24
C GLY A 265 21.44 -10.55 -6.60
N THR A 266 20.98 -11.16 -7.71
CA THR A 266 21.26 -10.65 -9.06
C THR A 266 20.63 -9.26 -9.27
N LEU A 267 19.41 -9.03 -8.76
CA LEU A 267 18.75 -7.74 -8.84
C LEU A 267 19.54 -6.65 -8.09
N LEU A 268 19.98 -6.94 -6.87
CA LEU A 268 20.74 -6.00 -6.04
C LEU A 268 22.11 -5.70 -6.64
N ASP A 269 22.82 -6.73 -7.14
CA ASP A 269 24.09 -6.55 -7.86
C ASP A 269 23.92 -5.64 -9.10
N GLU A 270 22.87 -5.84 -9.88
CA GLU A 270 22.57 -5.01 -11.06
C GLU A 270 22.22 -3.57 -10.67
N ALA A 271 21.54 -3.36 -9.53
CA ALA A 271 21.23 -2.04 -9.00
C ALA A 271 22.50 -1.32 -8.53
N ALA A 272 23.37 -2.01 -7.80
CA ALA A 272 24.67 -1.48 -7.37
C ALA A 272 25.57 -1.06 -8.55
N VAL A 273 25.54 -1.81 -9.66
CA VAL A 273 26.23 -1.45 -10.90
C VAL A 273 25.62 -0.21 -11.56
N THR A 274 24.29 -0.07 -11.53
CA THR A 274 23.58 1.09 -12.11
C THR A 274 23.97 2.38 -11.37
N ARG A 275 23.99 2.34 -10.04
CA ARG A 275 24.38 3.46 -9.16
C ARG A 275 25.80 4.00 -9.41
N GLN A 276 26.73 3.15 -9.83
CA GLN A 276 28.12 3.55 -10.13
C GLN A 276 28.27 4.27 -11.48
N ARG A 277 27.24 4.24 -12.33
CA ARG A 277 27.30 4.78 -13.70
C ARG A 277 26.75 6.20 -13.82
N ASP A 278 25.99 6.64 -12.83
CA ASP A 278 25.39 7.97 -12.74
C ASP A 278 26.22 8.92 -11.85
#